data_AF-A0A379T8K3-F1
#
_entry.id   AF-A0A379T8K3-F1
#
_cell.length_a   1.000
_cell.length_b   1.000
_cell.length_c   1.000
_cell.angle_alpha   90.00
_cell.angle_beta   90.00
_cell.angle_gamma   90.00
#
_symmetry.space_group_name_H-M   'P 1'
#
loop_
_entity.id
_entity.type
_entity.pdbx_description
1 polymer ?
#
loop_
_entity_poly.entity_id
_entity_poly.type
_entity_poly.pdbx_seq_one_letter_code
_entity_poly.pdbx_strand_id
1 'polypeptide(L)'
;MTPSPTLFKTIKPVKRAFLCAIKEHADAQPNLLIGIEADGDIEEIIHAAGNVATDTLPGDEPIDICQVRKGEQGISHFITEHIAPFYERRWGGFLRDFKQNRII
;
A
#
# COMPACT_ATOMS: atom_id res chain seq x y z
N MET A 1 -7.11 7.22 -12.29
CA MET A 1 -8.06 7.03 -11.17
C MET A 1 -7.25 6.56 -9.97
N THR A 2 -7.37 7.19 -8.79
CA THR A 2 -6.59 6.79 -7.61
C THR A 2 -7.45 5.91 -6.69
N PRO A 3 -6.98 4.74 -6.23
CA PRO A 3 -7.69 3.91 -5.27
C PRO A 3 -8.05 4.72 -4.03
N SER A 4 -9.25 4.49 -3.48
CA SER A 4 -9.68 5.17 -2.27
C SER A 4 -8.77 4.78 -1.11
N PRO A 5 -8.30 5.73 -0.27
CA PRO A 5 -7.51 5.43 0.92
C PRO A 5 -8.27 4.61 1.97
N THR A 6 -9.59 4.38 1.81
CA THR A 6 -10.35 3.44 2.65
C THR A 6 -9.97 1.98 2.40
N LEU A 7 -9.42 1.65 1.24
CA LEU A 7 -9.04 0.29 0.83
C LEU A 7 -8.22 -0.44 1.90
N PHE A 8 -7.24 0.25 2.48
CA PHE A 8 -6.28 -0.34 3.42
C PHE A 8 -6.58 -0.08 4.90
N LYS A 9 -7.65 0.65 5.23
CA LYS A 9 -7.98 0.95 6.63
C LYS A 9 -8.35 -0.29 7.44
N THR A 10 -8.88 -1.32 6.78
CA THR A 10 -9.28 -2.59 7.41
C THR A 10 -8.12 -3.58 7.52
N ILE A 11 -7.03 -3.39 6.77
CA ILE A 11 -5.87 -4.29 6.70
C ILE A 11 -4.79 -3.77 7.64
N LYS A 12 -4.95 -4.03 8.94
CA LYS A 12 -4.13 -3.47 10.03
C LYS A 12 -2.60 -3.55 9.81
N PRO A 13 -2.02 -4.63 9.25
CA PRO A 13 -0.58 -4.71 9.10
C PRO A 13 0.00 -3.75 8.05
N VAL A 14 -0.83 -3.20 7.15
CA VAL A 14 -0.39 -2.22 6.14
C VAL A 14 -0.02 -0.89 6.80
N LYS A 15 1.24 -0.48 6.61
CA LYS A 15 1.78 0.81 7.06
C LYS A 15 1.57 1.88 5.99
N ARG A 16 1.96 1.57 4.76
CA ARG A 16 1.90 2.48 3.62
C ARG A 16 1.47 1.73 2.37
N ALA A 17 0.69 2.38 1.52
CA ALA A 17 0.40 1.88 0.18
C ALA A 17 0.63 2.97 -0.86
N PHE A 18 1.12 2.55 -2.01
CA PHE A 18 1.58 3.38 -3.11
C PHE A 18 0.87 2.95 -4.39
N LEU A 19 0.64 3.89 -5.29
CA LEU A 19 0.09 3.61 -6.62
C LEU A 19 1.05 4.21 -7.65
N CYS A 20 1.48 3.40 -8.60
CA CYS A 20 2.20 3.87 -9.77
C CYS A 20 1.80 3.07 -11.01
N ALA A 21 2.18 3.57 -12.18
CA ALA A 21 2.08 2.83 -13.43
C ALA A 21 3.50 2.39 -13.82
N ILE A 22 3.69 1.10 -14.10
CA ILE A 22 4.98 0.53 -14.46
C ILE A 22 4.92 -0.08 -15.86
N LYS A 23 6.03 0.01 -16.59
CA LYS A 23 6.22 -0.68 -17.85
C LYS A 23 7.34 -1.69 -17.71
N GLU A 24 7.13 -2.91 -18.18
CA GLU A 24 8.18 -3.93 -18.23
C GLU A 24 9.29 -3.57 -19.23
N HIS A 25 8.92 -2.90 -20.34
CA HIS A 25 9.82 -2.38 -21.35
C HIS A 25 9.22 -1.13 -22.01
N ALA A 26 10.04 -0.34 -22.73
CA ALA A 26 9.66 1.00 -23.21
C ALA A 26 8.34 1.03 -24.02
N ASP A 27 8.15 0.02 -24.86
CA ASP A 27 7.01 -0.10 -25.79
C ASP A 27 5.79 -0.83 -25.18
N ALA A 28 5.91 -1.35 -23.95
CA ALA A 28 4.81 -2.02 -23.27
C ALA A 28 3.70 -1.02 -22.89
N GLN A 29 2.47 -1.52 -22.85
CA GLN A 29 1.41 -0.82 -22.14
C GLN A 29 1.74 -0.80 -20.64
N PRO A 30 1.52 0.34 -19.96
CA PRO A 30 1.77 0.42 -18.54
C PRO A 30 0.70 -0.35 -17.75
N ASN A 31 1.14 -1.16 -16.79
CA ASN A 31 0.26 -1.79 -15.80
C ASN A 31 0.17 -0.92 -14.56
N LEU A 32 -1.00 -0.94 -13.91
CA LEU A 32 -1.14 -0.34 -12.59
C LEU A 32 -0.53 -1.26 -11.54
N LEU A 33 0.30 -0.68 -10.66
CA LEU A 33 0.96 -1.37 -9.58
C LEU A 33 0.60 -0.74 -8.24
N ILE A 34 0.13 -1.56 -7.31
CA ILE A 34 -0.02 -1.20 -5.90
C ILE A 34 1.16 -1.76 -5.11
N GLY A 35 2.01 -0.86 -4.61
CA GLY A 35 3.08 -1.21 -3.68
C GLY A 35 2.55 -1.19 -2.25
N ILE A 36 2.80 -2.25 -1.48
CA ILE A 36 2.37 -2.37 -0.07
C ILE A 36 3.58 -2.52 0.84
N GLU A 37 3.76 -1.57 1.76
CA GLU A 37 4.65 -1.75 2.92
C GLU A 37 3.81 -2.18 4.12
N ALA A 38 4.12 -3.37 4.64
CA ALA A 38 3.40 -3.95 5.77
C ALA A 38 4.31 -4.78 6.68
N ASP A 39 3.87 -5.00 7.91
CA ASP A 39 4.39 -6.03 8.80
C ASP A 39 3.63 -7.35 8.59
N GLY A 40 4.22 -8.49 8.93
CA GLY A 40 3.54 -9.79 8.91
C GLY A 40 3.59 -10.52 7.56
N ASP A 41 2.64 -11.43 7.36
CA ASP A 41 2.57 -12.27 6.17
C ASP A 41 2.05 -11.47 4.97
N ILE A 42 2.88 -11.35 3.94
CA ILE A 42 2.57 -10.57 2.75
C ILE A 42 1.56 -11.26 1.85
N GLU A 43 1.51 -12.60 1.81
CA GLU A 43 0.58 -13.32 0.94
C GLU A 43 -0.86 -13.10 1.40
N GLU A 44 -1.10 -13.18 2.71
CA GLU A 44 -2.40 -12.88 3.30
C GLU A 44 -2.85 -11.43 3.01
N ILE A 45 -1.90 -10.50 3.09
CA ILE A 45 -2.14 -9.07 2.86
C ILE A 45 -2.44 -8.80 1.39
N ILE A 46 -1.69 -9.39 0.46
CA ILE A 46 -1.93 -9.26 -0.98
C ILE A 46 -3.31 -9.83 -1.32
N HIS A 47 -3.66 -11.00 -0.79
CA HIS A 47 -4.97 -11.60 -1.01
C HIS A 47 -6.10 -10.72 -0.46
N ALA A 48 -5.95 -10.19 0.76
CA ALA A 48 -6.91 -9.26 1.33
C ALA A 48 -7.03 -7.98 0.48
N ALA A 49 -5.90 -7.41 0.05
CA ALA A 49 -5.86 -6.21 -0.79
C ALA A 49 -6.56 -6.41 -2.13
N GLY A 50 -6.33 -7.55 -2.78
CA GLY A 50 -6.98 -7.94 -4.03
C GLY A 50 -8.51 -7.98 -3.90
N ASN A 51 -9.02 -8.60 -2.82
CA ASN A 51 -10.46 -8.65 -2.56
C ASN A 51 -11.07 -7.25 -2.42
N VAL A 52 -10.44 -6.34 -1.65
CA VAL A 52 -10.98 -4.98 -1.51
C VAL A 52 -10.80 -4.16 -2.81
N ALA A 53 -9.76 -4.43 -3.61
CA ALA A 53 -9.52 -3.72 -4.86
C ALA A 53 -10.63 -4.00 -5.88
N THR A 54 -11.02 -5.27 -6.02
CA THR A 54 -12.14 -5.70 -6.87
C THR A 54 -13.45 -5.00 -6.49
N ASP A 55 -13.68 -4.73 -5.20
CA ASP A 55 -14.91 -4.08 -4.72
C ASP A 55 -14.92 -2.55 -4.86
N THR A 56 -13.76 -1.92 -5.09
CA THR A 56 -13.60 -0.46 -4.95
C THR A 56 -13.06 0.26 -6.17
N LEU A 57 -12.46 -0.45 -7.12
CA LEU A 57 -11.91 0.15 -8.33
C LEU A 57 -12.91 0.03 -9.48
N PRO A 58 -13.31 1.16 -10.10
CA PRO A 58 -14.16 1.11 -11.28
C PRO A 58 -13.36 0.59 -12.48
N GLY A 59 -13.61 -0.64 -12.90
CA GLY A 59 -13.04 -1.21 -14.14
C GLY A 59 -12.30 -2.52 -13.92
N ASP A 60 -12.12 -3.25 -15.02
CA ASP A 60 -11.48 -4.58 -15.06
C ASP A 60 -9.99 -4.49 -15.45
N GLU A 61 -9.37 -3.31 -15.33
CA GLU A 61 -7.94 -3.16 -15.63
C GLU A 61 -7.11 -4.01 -14.66
N PRO A 62 -6.14 -4.79 -15.17
CA PRO A 62 -5.29 -5.62 -14.32
C PRO A 62 -4.44 -4.72 -13.42
N ILE A 63 -4.39 -5.10 -12.14
CA ILE A 63 -3.60 -4.41 -11.13
C ILE A 63 -2.65 -5.41 -10.51
N ASP A 64 -1.36 -5.11 -10.67
CA ASP A 64 -0.30 -5.83 -10.00
C ASP A 64 -0.20 -5.35 -8.55
N ILE A 65 0.09 -6.26 -7.63
CA ILE A 65 0.33 -5.92 -6.22
C ILE A 65 1.69 -6.49 -5.83
N CYS A 66 2.55 -5.66 -5.24
CA CYS A 66 3.86 -6.09 -4.78
C CYS A 66 4.16 -5.66 -3.34
N GLN A 67 5.07 -6.38 -2.69
CA GLN A 67 5.65 -5.91 -1.43
C GLN A 67 6.63 -4.77 -1.67
N VAL A 68 6.62 -3.78 -0.78
CA VAL A 68 7.63 -2.74 -0.71
C VAL A 68 8.42 -2.91 0.58
N ARG A 69 9.72 -3.14 0.47
CA ARG A 69 10.62 -3.25 1.62
C ARG A 69 11.63 -2.11 1.62
N LYS A 70 11.74 -1.44 2.76
CA LYS A 70 12.73 -0.36 2.93
C LYS A 70 14.15 -0.92 2.80
N GLY A 71 14.98 -0.28 2.00
CA GLY A 71 16.38 -0.65 1.77
C GLY A 71 16.60 -1.71 0.69
N GLU A 72 15.52 -2.26 0.12
CA GLU A 72 15.60 -3.15 -1.04
C GLU A 72 15.76 -2.33 -2.33
N GLN A 73 16.58 -2.82 -3.26
CA GLN A 73 16.85 -2.19 -4.54
C GLN A 73 15.69 -2.38 -5.55
N GLY A 74 15.78 -1.71 -6.70
CA GLY A 74 14.80 -1.86 -7.77
C GLY A 74 13.47 -1.14 -7.48
N ILE A 75 12.35 -1.83 -7.69
CA ILE A 75 10.99 -1.25 -7.59
C ILE A 75 10.71 -0.72 -6.17
N SER A 76 11.11 -1.46 -5.12
CA SER A 76 10.99 -1.02 -3.72
C SER A 76 11.66 0.33 -3.49
N HIS A 77 12.92 0.47 -3.92
CA HIS A 77 13.67 1.73 -3.81
C HIS A 77 12.99 2.88 -4.56
N PHE A 78 12.64 2.66 -5.84
CA PHE A 78 11.95 3.67 -6.65
C PHE A 78 10.66 4.15 -5.98
N ILE A 79 9.80 3.22 -5.55
CA ILE A 79 8.53 3.55 -4.89
C ILE A 79 8.79 4.36 -3.61
N THR A 80 9.70 3.90 -2.74
CA THR A 80 9.92 4.56 -1.44
C THR A 80 10.51 5.97 -1.55
N GLU A 81 11.29 6.25 -2.59
CA GLU A 81 11.99 7.53 -2.75
C GLU A 81 11.26 8.52 -3.67
N HIS A 82 10.49 8.03 -4.64
CA HIS A 82 9.94 8.88 -5.70
C HIS A 82 8.41 8.94 -5.70
N ILE A 83 7.73 8.05 -4.98
CA ILE A 83 6.27 7.96 -4.99
C ILE A 83 5.70 8.32 -3.62
N ALA A 84 4.79 9.29 -3.59
CA ALA A 84 4.05 9.61 -2.38
C ALA A 84 3.03 8.50 -2.08
N PRO A 85 2.94 8.00 -0.83
CA PRO A 85 1.94 7.01 -0.48
C PRO A 85 0.54 7.61 -0.57
N PHE A 86 -0.41 6.87 -1.13
CA PHE A 86 -1.83 7.27 -1.12
C PHE A 86 -2.54 6.85 0.17
N TYR A 87 -1.98 5.85 0.87
CA TYR A 87 -2.40 5.46 2.20
C TYR A 87 -1.19 5.43 3.12
N GLU A 88 -1.32 6.04 4.29
CA GLU A 88 -0.34 5.93 5.38
C GLU A 88 -1.08 5.79 6.71
N ARG A 89 -0.75 4.72 7.45
CA ARG A 89 -1.32 4.45 8.76
C ARG A 89 -0.83 5.51 9.74
N ARG A 90 -1.75 6.33 10.25
CA ARG A 90 -1.44 7.36 11.24
C ARG A 90 -1.14 6.73 12.60
N TRP A 91 0.06 6.97 13.13
CA TRP A 91 0.46 6.58 14.49
C TRP A 91 -0.09 7.51 15.58
N GLY A 92 -0.59 8.69 15.22
CA GLY A 92 -0.99 9.75 16.16
C GLY A 92 -2.14 9.43 17.11
N GLY A 93 -2.98 8.44 16.81
CA GLY A 93 -3.98 7.93 17.76
C GLY A 93 -3.36 7.09 18.89
N PHE A 94 -2.38 6.24 18.55
CA PHE A 94 -1.69 5.37 19.49
C PHE A 94 -0.86 6.15 20.53
N LEU A 95 -0.24 7.27 20.13
CA LEU A 95 0.49 8.16 21.06
C LEU A 95 -0.45 8.91 22.03
N ARG A 96 -1.71 9.13 21.65
CA ARG A 96 -2.71 9.77 22.50
C ARG A 96 -3.15 8.83 23.62
N ASP A 97 -3.41 7.57 23.31
CA ASP A 97 -3.77 6.54 24.29
C ASP A 97 -2.65 6.29 25.31
N PHE A 98 -1.38 6.29 24.87
CA PHE A 98 -0.23 6.14 25.78
C PHE A 98 -0.11 7.25 26.84
N LYS A 99 -0.53 8.47 26.51
CA LYS A 99 -0.54 9.59 27.47
C LYS A 99 -1.72 9.54 28.43
N GLN A 100 -2.84 8.96 28.01
CA GLN A 100 -4.05 8.87 28.84
C GLN A 100 -3.98 7.69 29.83
N ASN A 101 -3.29 6.60 29.46
CA ASN A 101 -3.10 5.41 30.31
C ASN A 101 -1.93 5.47 31.31
N ARG A 102 -1.22 6.60 31.44
CA ARG A 102 -0.11 6.80 32.41
C ARG A 102 -0.42 7.86 33.48
N ILE A 103 -1.68 8.09 33.79
CA ILE A 103 -2.09 8.87 34.96
C ILE A 103 -2.73 7.92 35.97
N ILE A 104 -1.88 7.17 36.69
CA ILE A 104 -2.15 6.69 38.05
C ILE A 104 -0.82 6.65 38.79
#